data_AF-A0A3N7GJF5-F1
#
_entry.id   AF-A0A3N7GJF5-F1
#
_cell.length_a   1.000
_cell.length_b   1.000
_cell.length_c   1.000
_cell.angle_alpha   90.00
_cell.angle_beta   90.00
_cell.angle_gamma   90.00
#
_symmetry.space_group_name_H-M   'P 1'
#
loop_
_entity.id
_entity.type
_entity.pdbx_description
1 polymer ?
#
loop_
_entity_poly.entity_id
_entity_poly.type
_entity_poly.pdbx_seq_one_letter_code
_entity_poly.pdbx_strand_id
1 'polypeptide(L)'
;MQIPQNFTAYSNSVFSDGTTVYKGDRPYVKINRKDGNFRPYVNVYKEANGYNQPLRLDVPVKINGNRISFPNFIRYPHKFRFRRYDVNYEVVVPKHYVILEDGKLSIDDEQATTGANYDEEGDNDDDFAVGTEQDSIIVNNRKVAIKDIESSKGKKLKIEKDDVEEVNVNIGKDGARVKIKTK
;
A
#
# COMPACT_ATOMS: atom_id res chain seq x y z
N MET A 1 -9.34 16.72 6.15
CA MET A 1 -10.57 17.55 6.08
C MET A 1 -10.37 18.69 7.07
N GLN A 2 -10.71 19.94 6.74
CA GLN A 2 -10.57 21.06 7.66
C GLN A 2 -11.96 21.40 8.23
N ILE A 3 -12.06 21.55 9.55
CA ILE A 3 -13.31 21.92 10.21
C ILE A 3 -13.45 23.46 10.14
N PRO A 4 -14.59 23.99 9.66
CA PRO A 4 -14.80 25.44 9.57
C PRO A 4 -14.75 26.13 10.94
N GLN A 5 -14.32 27.39 10.98
CA GLN A 5 -14.15 28.15 12.24
C GLN A 5 -15.46 28.42 13.00
N ASN A 6 -16.61 28.36 12.34
CA ASN A 6 -17.92 28.59 12.97
C ASN A 6 -18.44 27.38 13.77
N PHE A 7 -17.65 26.31 13.91
CA PHE A 7 -18.01 25.12 14.67
C PHE A 7 -17.49 25.21 16.10
N THR A 8 -18.37 24.95 17.08
CA THR A 8 -18.00 24.87 18.50
C THR A 8 -17.48 23.47 18.82
N ALA A 9 -16.35 23.38 19.52
CA ALA A 9 -15.83 22.12 20.05
C ALA A 9 -16.61 21.72 21.31
N TYR A 10 -17.22 20.54 21.29
CA TYR A 10 -17.86 19.91 22.47
C TYR A 10 -16.95 18.88 23.14
N SER A 11 -15.98 18.36 22.38
CA SER A 11 -14.88 17.53 22.87
C SER A 11 -13.70 17.62 21.90
N ASN A 12 -12.58 16.96 22.24
CA ASN A 12 -11.38 16.90 21.37
C ASN A 12 -11.65 16.29 19.99
N SER A 13 -12.77 15.60 19.80
CA SER A 13 -13.14 14.94 18.55
C SER A 13 -14.58 15.22 18.13
N VAL A 14 -15.29 16.17 18.75
CA VAL A 14 -16.68 16.47 18.37
C VAL A 14 -16.85 17.98 18.23
N PHE A 15 -17.22 18.40 17.03
CA PHE A 15 -17.40 19.80 16.67
C PHE A 15 -18.78 19.98 16.03
N SER A 16 -19.48 21.06 16.35
CA SER A 16 -20.82 21.31 15.81
C SER A 16 -21.16 22.80 15.77
N ASP A 17 -21.88 23.21 14.73
CA ASP A 17 -22.46 24.55 14.57
C ASP A 17 -23.96 24.58 14.96
N GLY A 18 -24.48 23.48 15.52
CA GLY A 18 -25.89 23.29 15.88
C GLY A 18 -26.75 22.72 14.75
N THR A 19 -26.25 22.70 13.51
CA THR A 19 -26.92 22.11 12.34
C THR A 19 -26.23 20.84 11.85
N THR A 20 -24.90 20.81 11.92
CA THR A 20 -24.01 19.77 11.43
C THR A 20 -23.05 19.39 12.54
N VAL A 21 -22.69 18.11 12.59
CA VAL A 21 -21.69 17.57 13.51
C VAL A 21 -20.54 16.99 12.68
N TYR A 22 -19.32 17.32 13.10
CA TYR A 22 -18.10 16.62 12.75
C TYR A 22 -17.68 15.78 13.94
N LYS A 23 -17.59 14.48 13.74
CA LYS A 23 -17.09 13.54 14.74
C LYS A 23 -15.78 12.95 14.25
N GLY A 24 -14.74 13.06 15.05
CA GLY A 24 -13.44 12.48 14.80
C GLY A 24 -13.55 10.97 14.77
N ASP A 25 -12.84 10.39 13.82
CA ASP A 25 -12.88 8.97 13.53
C ASP A 25 -11.46 8.45 13.31
N ARG A 26 -11.24 7.18 13.67
CA ARG A 26 -10.01 6.46 13.39
C ARG A 26 -10.35 5.38 12.36
N PRO A 27 -10.20 5.67 11.06
CA PRO A 27 -10.69 4.78 10.02
C PRO A 27 -9.98 3.43 10.12
N TYR A 28 -10.77 2.36 10.28
CA TYR A 28 -10.26 1.00 10.13
C TYR A 28 -10.30 0.62 8.65
N VAL A 29 -9.15 0.19 8.13
CA VAL A 29 -8.99 -0.18 6.72
C VAL A 29 -8.57 -1.64 6.65
N LYS A 30 -9.40 -2.46 6.01
CA LYS A 30 -9.06 -3.83 5.65
C LYS A 30 -8.47 -3.86 4.25
N ILE A 31 -7.32 -4.50 4.08
CA ILE A 31 -6.80 -4.83 2.75
C ILE A 31 -7.33 -6.20 2.34
N ASN A 32 -7.89 -6.30 1.13
CA ASN A 32 -8.36 -7.55 0.55
C ASN A 32 -7.65 -7.80 -0.78
N ARG A 33 -6.69 -8.73 -0.78
CA ARG A 33 -5.94 -9.10 -1.98
C ARG A 33 -6.66 -10.22 -2.73
N LYS A 34 -6.97 -10.02 -4.01
CA LYS A 34 -7.66 -11.01 -4.86
C LYS A 34 -6.84 -11.37 -6.09
N ASP A 35 -7.01 -12.61 -6.55
CA ASP A 35 -6.45 -13.03 -7.83
C ASP A 35 -7.17 -12.35 -9.00
N GLY A 36 -6.44 -12.16 -10.10
CA GLY A 36 -6.95 -11.55 -11.32
C GLY A 36 -6.31 -10.20 -11.65
N ASN A 37 -6.73 -9.62 -12.77
CA ASN A 37 -6.23 -8.35 -13.28
C ASN A 37 -7.38 -7.33 -13.32
N PHE A 38 -7.53 -6.57 -12.24
CA PHE A 38 -8.58 -5.56 -12.09
C PHE A 38 -8.00 -4.27 -11.50
N ARG A 39 -8.71 -3.16 -11.68
CA ARG A 39 -8.32 -1.88 -11.09
C ARG A 39 -8.63 -1.90 -9.59
N PRO A 40 -7.69 -1.54 -8.70
CA PRO A 40 -7.95 -1.37 -7.29
C PRO A 40 -9.18 -0.49 -7.02
N TYR A 41 -9.96 -0.84 -6.01
CA TYR A 41 -11.14 -0.08 -5.60
C TYR A 41 -11.33 -0.11 -4.09
N VAL A 42 -12.16 0.82 -3.59
CA VAL A 42 -12.45 0.95 -2.16
C VAL A 42 -13.94 0.76 -1.93
N ASN A 43 -14.29 -0.19 -1.07
CA ASN A 43 -15.62 -0.30 -0.52
C ASN A 43 -15.71 0.51 0.77
N VAL A 44 -16.78 1.30 0.92
CA VAL A 44 -17.07 2.08 2.12
C VAL A 44 -18.34 1.54 2.75
N TYR A 45 -18.19 0.80 3.84
CA TYR A 45 -19.30 0.26 4.61
C TYR A 45 -19.68 1.27 5.69
N LYS A 46 -20.96 1.65 5.72
CA LYS A 46 -21.47 2.63 6.67
C LYS A 46 -22.64 2.03 7.41
N GLU A 47 -22.60 2.08 8.73
CA GLU A 47 -23.69 1.62 9.57
C GLU A 47 -24.02 2.68 10.62
N ALA A 48 -25.24 2.60 11.16
CA ALA A 48 -25.67 3.44 12.26
C ALA A 48 -26.57 2.66 13.19
N ASN A 49 -26.17 2.58 14.46
CA ASN A 49 -26.94 2.01 15.54
C ASN A 49 -27.77 3.11 16.24
N GLY A 50 -28.97 2.73 16.70
CA GLY A 50 -29.93 3.63 17.36
C GLY A 50 -31.28 3.67 16.64
N TYR A 51 -31.84 4.86 16.44
CA TYR A 51 -33.15 5.05 15.82
C TYR A 51 -33.27 4.37 14.45
N ASN A 52 -34.46 3.84 14.12
CA ASN A 52 -34.79 3.32 12.80
C ASN A 52 -35.04 4.46 11.79
N GLN A 53 -34.01 5.24 11.51
CA GLN A 53 -34.04 6.36 10.58
C GLN A 53 -33.00 6.18 9.47
N PRO A 54 -33.25 6.73 8.26
CA PRO A 54 -32.33 6.65 7.14
C PRO A 54 -30.92 7.12 7.52
N LEU A 55 -29.91 6.40 7.01
CA LEU A 55 -28.52 6.75 7.21
C LEU A 55 -28.22 8.08 6.50
N ARG A 56 -27.75 9.07 7.27
CA ARG A 56 -27.36 10.39 6.77
C ARG A 56 -25.95 10.68 7.24
N LEU A 57 -24.98 10.23 6.44
CA LEU A 57 -23.56 10.26 6.78
C LEU A 57 -22.72 10.57 5.54
N ASP A 58 -21.90 11.61 5.64
CA ASP A 58 -20.93 11.98 4.63
C ASP A 58 -19.51 11.65 5.09
N VAL A 59 -18.77 10.96 4.22
CA VAL A 59 -17.47 10.37 4.52
C VAL A 59 -16.56 10.51 3.29
N PRO A 60 -15.88 11.66 3.13
CA PRO A 60 -15.13 11.94 1.92
C PRO A 60 -13.79 11.20 1.91
N VAL A 61 -13.67 10.19 1.04
CA VAL A 61 -12.39 9.56 0.71
C VAL A 61 -11.71 10.40 -0.37
N LYS A 62 -10.41 10.66 -0.21
CA LYS A 62 -9.62 11.38 -1.23
C LYS A 62 -8.71 10.42 -1.96
N ILE A 63 -8.69 10.52 -3.28
CA ILE A 63 -7.78 9.78 -4.15
C ILE A 63 -6.90 10.80 -4.87
N ASN A 64 -5.59 10.68 -4.73
CA ASN A 64 -4.62 11.51 -5.43
C ASN A 64 -3.54 10.61 -6.04
N GLY A 65 -3.61 10.41 -7.36
CA GLY A 65 -2.75 9.46 -8.06
C GLY A 65 -2.93 8.04 -7.53
N ASN A 66 -1.86 7.46 -7.00
CA ASN A 66 -1.81 6.13 -6.38
C ASN A 66 -2.04 6.15 -4.85
N ARG A 67 -2.33 7.31 -4.26
CA ARG A 67 -2.54 7.45 -2.82
C ARG A 67 -4.03 7.59 -2.49
N ILE A 68 -4.48 6.84 -1.50
CA ILE A 68 -5.80 6.96 -0.90
C ILE A 68 -5.62 7.60 0.48
N SER A 69 -6.44 8.59 0.80
CA SER A 69 -6.49 9.21 2.13
C SER A 69 -7.88 9.06 2.71
N PHE A 70 -7.94 8.37 3.83
CA PHE A 70 -9.17 8.17 4.60
C PHE A 70 -9.43 9.38 5.50
N PRO A 71 -10.69 9.78 5.69
CA PRO A 71 -11.01 10.93 6.51
C PRO A 71 -10.88 10.61 8.00
N ASN A 72 -10.30 11.55 8.73
CA ASN A 72 -10.19 11.50 10.20
C ASN A 72 -11.45 12.04 10.89
N PHE A 73 -12.47 12.42 10.10
CA PHE A 73 -13.75 12.96 10.57
C PHE A 73 -14.89 12.48 9.69
N ILE A 74 -15.99 12.12 10.32
CA ILE A 74 -17.28 11.88 9.67
C ILE A 74 -18.21 13.07 9.89
N ARG A 75 -19.07 13.35 8.90
CA ARG A 75 -20.00 14.48 8.94
C ARG A 75 -21.46 14.02 8.87
N TYR A 76 -22.29 14.50 9.78
CA TYR A 76 -23.72 14.19 9.81
C TYR A 76 -24.57 15.32 10.42
N PRO A 77 -25.88 15.39 10.15
CA PRO A 77 -26.77 16.39 10.76
C PRO A 77 -26.84 16.32 12.28
N HIS A 78 -26.87 17.48 12.96
CA HIS A 78 -26.90 17.60 14.42
C HIS A 78 -28.09 16.91 15.10
N LYS A 79 -29.22 16.78 14.38
CA LYS A 79 -30.38 16.00 14.84
C LYS A 79 -30.07 14.51 15.10
N PHE A 80 -28.98 13.99 14.53
CA PHE A 80 -28.56 12.59 14.71
C PHE A 80 -27.33 12.44 15.64
N ARG A 81 -27.00 13.46 16.44
CA ARG A 81 -25.82 13.48 17.32
C ARG A 81 -25.68 12.34 18.32
N PHE A 82 -26.79 11.69 18.66
CA PHE A 82 -26.81 10.55 19.58
C PHE A 82 -26.82 9.19 18.87
N ARG A 83 -26.77 9.16 17.52
CA ARG A 83 -26.60 7.91 16.78
C ARG A 83 -25.14 7.49 16.83
N ARG A 84 -24.92 6.18 16.99
CA ARG A 84 -23.58 5.60 16.84
C ARG A 84 -23.37 5.26 15.38
N TYR A 85 -22.55 6.04 14.72
CA TYR A 85 -22.10 5.77 13.36
C TYR A 85 -20.79 5.00 13.41
N ASP A 86 -20.70 3.98 12.57
CA ASP A 86 -19.48 3.20 12.36
C ASP A 86 -19.21 3.17 10.84
N VAL A 87 -17.95 3.40 10.45
CA VAL A 87 -17.53 3.41 9.05
C VAL A 87 -16.30 2.53 8.89
N ASN A 88 -16.41 1.53 8.02
CA ASN A 88 -15.33 0.60 7.71
C ASN A 88 -14.95 0.72 6.24
N TYR A 89 -13.66 0.58 5.96
CA TYR A 89 -13.14 0.63 4.61
C TYR A 89 -12.52 -0.70 4.24
N GLU A 90 -12.74 -1.14 3.01
CA GLU A 90 -12.04 -2.27 2.43
C GLU A 90 -11.39 -1.84 1.13
N VAL A 91 -10.07 -1.96 1.05
CA VAL A 91 -9.31 -1.72 -0.17
C VAL A 91 -9.11 -3.06 -0.85
N VAL A 92 -9.71 -3.23 -2.02
CA VAL A 92 -9.57 -4.46 -2.80
C VAL A 92 -8.52 -4.23 -3.87
N VAL A 93 -7.45 -5.03 -3.83
CA VAL A 93 -6.33 -4.94 -4.78
C VAL A 93 -6.01 -6.30 -5.40
N PRO A 94 -5.47 -6.34 -6.63
CA PRO A 94 -4.86 -7.55 -7.14
C PRO A 94 -3.63 -7.97 -6.32
N LYS A 95 -3.36 -9.28 -6.18
CA LYS A 95 -2.22 -9.80 -5.40
C LYS A 95 -0.84 -9.24 -5.81
N HIS A 96 -0.67 -8.83 -7.06
CA HIS A 96 0.60 -8.29 -7.56
C HIS A 96 0.86 -6.82 -7.17
N TYR A 97 -0.10 -6.14 -6.51
CA TYR A 97 0.10 -4.78 -6.02
C TYR A 97 0.81 -4.77 -4.67
N VAL A 98 1.79 -3.87 -4.54
CA VAL A 98 2.45 -3.54 -3.27
C VAL A 98 1.73 -2.37 -2.62
N ILE A 99 1.43 -2.48 -1.32
CA ILE A 99 0.76 -1.43 -0.53
C ILE A 99 1.73 -0.87 0.51
N LEU A 100 1.74 0.46 0.63
CA LEU A 100 2.51 1.21 1.62
C LEU A 100 1.53 1.91 2.58
N GLU A 101 1.54 1.52 3.84
CA GLU A 101 0.75 2.11 4.92
C GLU A 101 1.62 3.06 5.73
N ASP A 102 1.40 4.37 5.66
CA ASP A 102 2.20 5.40 6.35
C ASP A 102 3.72 5.24 6.17
N GLY A 103 4.14 4.74 5.00
CA GLY A 103 5.54 4.46 4.67
C GLY A 103 6.05 3.10 5.15
N LYS A 104 5.27 2.34 5.92
CA LYS A 104 5.52 0.94 6.25
C LYS A 104 5.01 0.05 5.11
N LEU A 105 5.81 -0.96 4.77
CA LEU A 105 5.50 -1.90 3.70
C LEU A 105 4.60 -3.02 4.23
N SER A 106 3.38 -3.16 3.71
CA SER A 106 2.49 -4.29 4.02
C SER A 106 2.64 -5.35 2.94
N ILE A 107 3.46 -6.37 3.21
CA ILE A 107 3.52 -7.61 2.42
C ILE A 107 2.75 -8.66 3.20
N ASP A 108 1.64 -9.11 2.63
CA ASP A 108 0.89 -10.24 3.17
C ASP A 108 1.23 -11.43 2.30
N ASP A 109 2.31 -12.12 2.68
CA ASP A 109 2.77 -13.32 2.00
C ASP A 109 2.13 -14.52 2.73
N GLU A 110 0.96 -14.96 2.27
CA GLU A 110 0.30 -16.19 2.75
C GLU A 110 1.16 -17.46 2.48
N GLN A 111 2.37 -17.31 1.93
CA GLN A 111 3.39 -18.36 1.82
C GLN A 111 4.46 -18.36 2.91
N ALA A 112 4.38 -17.53 3.95
CA ALA A 112 5.26 -17.64 5.12
C ALA A 112 4.81 -18.74 6.09
N THR A 113 4.56 -19.96 5.59
CA THR A 113 4.49 -21.14 6.45
C THR A 113 5.89 -21.69 6.65
N THR A 114 6.54 -21.34 7.77
CA THR A 114 7.18 -22.28 8.70
C THR A 114 7.92 -21.53 9.82
N GLY A 115 7.35 -21.57 11.02
CA GLY A 115 8.04 -21.88 12.27
C GLY A 115 8.99 -20.85 12.87
N ALA A 116 8.53 -20.16 13.91
CA ALA A 116 9.22 -20.09 15.20
C ALA A 116 8.31 -19.47 16.26
N ASN A 117 7.84 -20.29 17.20
CA ASN A 117 7.43 -19.82 18.52
C ASN A 117 8.68 -19.32 19.24
N TYR A 118 8.69 -18.06 19.63
CA TYR A 118 9.48 -17.60 20.78
C TYR A 118 8.56 -16.72 21.62
N ASP A 119 8.07 -17.31 22.70
CA ASP A 119 7.66 -16.57 23.88
C ASP A 119 8.91 -15.92 24.46
N GLU A 120 8.99 -14.59 24.47
CA GLU A 120 9.79 -13.88 25.48
C GLU A 120 9.28 -12.43 25.61
N GLU A 121 8.91 -12.10 26.84
CA GLU A 121 8.52 -10.77 27.29
C GLU A 121 9.70 -9.81 27.25
N GLY A 122 9.46 -8.53 26.94
CA GLY A 122 10.34 -7.45 27.40
C GLY A 122 10.78 -6.42 26.38
N ASP A 123 10.23 -5.23 26.57
CA ASP A 123 10.76 -3.89 26.26
C ASP A 123 10.88 -3.37 24.83
N ASN A 124 10.39 -2.13 24.72
CA ASN A 124 10.41 -1.28 23.54
C ASN A 124 11.84 -0.82 23.27
N ASP A 125 12.32 -1.12 22.07
CA ASP A 125 13.09 -0.16 21.26
C ASP A 125 12.71 -0.40 19.80
N ASP A 126 12.24 0.67 19.14
CA ASP A 126 12.00 0.73 17.69
C ASP A 126 13.35 0.60 16.98
N ASP A 127 13.84 -0.63 16.79
CA ASP A 127 14.85 -0.93 15.80
C ASP A 127 14.31 -2.02 14.87
N PHE A 128 13.93 -1.59 13.67
CA PHE A 128 13.48 -2.47 12.60
C PHE A 128 14.69 -3.24 12.08
N ALA A 129 14.98 -4.38 12.71
CA ALA A 129 15.92 -5.35 12.20
C ALA A 129 15.33 -6.00 10.94
N VAL A 130 15.71 -5.49 9.77
CA VAL A 130 15.56 -6.22 8.50
C VAL A 130 16.40 -7.49 8.63
N GLY A 131 15.73 -8.63 8.82
CA GLY A 131 16.35 -9.93 8.66
C GLY A 131 16.99 -10.00 7.29
N THR A 132 18.31 -10.22 7.27
CA THR A 132 19.16 -10.30 6.08
C THR A 132 18.86 -11.57 5.28
N GLU A 133 17.68 -11.66 4.67
CA GLU A 133 17.37 -12.66 3.66
C GLU A 133 17.36 -12.00 2.27
N GLN A 134 18.59 -11.81 1.76
CA GLN A 134 18.94 -11.60 0.36
C GLN A 134 17.99 -10.68 -0.43
N ASP A 135 18.22 -9.38 -0.26
CA ASP A 135 17.94 -8.31 -1.21
C ASP A 135 17.67 -8.85 -2.63
N SER A 136 16.42 -8.82 -3.09
CA SER A 136 16.03 -9.30 -4.42
C SER A 136 14.91 -8.44 -4.99
N ILE A 137 14.90 -8.27 -6.32
CA ILE A 137 13.88 -7.50 -7.05
C ILE A 137 13.21 -8.38 -8.10
N ILE A 138 11.97 -8.04 -8.48
CA ILE A 138 11.22 -8.78 -9.51
C ILE A 138 11.38 -8.05 -10.85
N VAL A 139 11.98 -8.73 -11.83
CA VAL A 139 12.10 -8.25 -13.22
C VAL A 139 11.45 -9.28 -14.14
N ASN A 140 10.47 -8.88 -14.95
CA ASN A 140 9.73 -9.76 -15.87
C ASN A 140 9.20 -11.04 -15.20
N ASN A 141 8.55 -10.91 -14.05
CA ASN A 141 8.01 -12.01 -13.23
C ASN A 141 9.07 -13.03 -12.75
N ARG A 142 10.35 -12.66 -12.70
CA ARG A 142 11.42 -13.48 -12.09
C ARG A 142 12.05 -12.74 -10.91
N LYS A 143 12.24 -13.45 -9.80
CA LYS A 143 12.97 -12.98 -8.61
C LYS A 143 14.47 -13.00 -8.92
N VAL A 144 15.13 -11.84 -8.86
CA VAL A 144 16.57 -11.67 -9.12
C VAL A 144 17.22 -11.15 -7.85
N ALA A 145 18.23 -11.83 -7.31
CA ALA A 145 18.94 -11.35 -6.13
C ALA A 145 19.87 -10.17 -6.49
N ILE A 146 19.93 -9.16 -5.63
CA ILE A 146 20.74 -7.95 -5.80
C ILE A 146 22.23 -8.31 -5.86
N LYS A 147 22.69 -9.35 -5.16
CA LYS A 147 24.04 -9.93 -5.32
C LYS A 147 24.37 -10.39 -6.74
N ASP A 148 23.37 -10.81 -7.51
CA ASP A 148 23.50 -11.21 -8.92
C ASP A 148 23.51 -9.99 -9.85
N ILE A 149 22.99 -8.85 -9.38
CA ILE A 149 22.97 -7.55 -10.09
C ILE A 149 24.30 -6.80 -9.85
N GLU A 150 24.87 -6.90 -8.64
CA GLU A 150 26.10 -6.18 -8.25
C GLU A 150 27.41 -6.82 -8.73
N SER A 151 27.38 -8.00 -9.35
CA SER A 151 28.58 -8.63 -9.92
C SER A 151 28.93 -8.14 -11.33
N SER A 152 28.91 -6.82 -11.59
CA SER A 152 29.39 -6.25 -12.86
C SER A 152 30.29 -5.02 -12.73
N LYS A 153 30.67 -4.58 -11.53
CA LYS A 153 31.83 -3.70 -11.35
C LYS A 153 33.11 -4.53 -11.21
N GLY A 154 33.56 -5.11 -12.33
CA GLY A 154 34.93 -5.66 -12.45
C GLY A 154 35.06 -7.11 -12.92
N LYS A 155 33.99 -7.90 -13.00
CA LYS A 155 34.04 -9.21 -13.69
C LYS A 155 33.84 -8.99 -15.19
N LYS A 156 34.90 -9.23 -15.98
CA LYS A 156 34.79 -9.37 -17.43
C LYS A 156 33.83 -10.53 -17.70
N LEU A 157 32.75 -10.29 -18.44
CA LEU A 157 31.95 -11.38 -19.01
C LEU A 157 32.89 -12.24 -19.85
N LYS A 158 33.12 -13.48 -19.43
CA LYS A 158 33.73 -14.50 -20.28
C LYS A 158 32.60 -15.12 -21.10
N ILE A 159 32.69 -14.97 -22.41
CA ILE A 159 31.81 -15.63 -23.37
C ILE A 159 32.71 -16.60 -24.12
N GLU A 160 32.44 -17.90 -24.03
CA GLU A 160 33.19 -18.89 -24.80
C GLU A 160 32.60 -18.97 -26.22
N LYS A 161 33.40 -19.43 -27.18
CA LYS A 161 32.98 -19.49 -28.59
C LYS A 161 31.71 -20.32 -28.77
N ASP A 162 31.54 -21.35 -27.97
CA ASP A 162 30.44 -22.31 -28.08
C ASP A 162 29.12 -21.77 -27.50
N ASP A 163 29.20 -20.73 -26.67
CA ASP A 163 28.06 -20.03 -26.05
C ASP A 163 27.41 -19.02 -27.01
N VAL A 164 28.09 -18.67 -28.10
CA VAL A 164 27.61 -17.65 -29.04
C VAL A 164 26.72 -18.28 -30.10
N GLU A 165 25.47 -17.81 -30.18
CA GLU A 165 24.54 -18.15 -31.25
C GLU A 165 24.74 -17.26 -32.48
N GLU A 166 24.93 -15.95 -32.26
CA GLU A 166 25.01 -14.97 -33.34
C GLU A 166 25.83 -13.73 -32.94
N VAL A 167 26.62 -13.20 -33.88
CA VAL A 167 27.32 -11.91 -33.72
C VAL A 167 26.94 -10.97 -34.85
N ASN A 168 26.31 -9.86 -34.50
CA ASN A 168 25.92 -8.82 -35.43
C ASN A 168 26.84 -7.59 -35.26
N VAL A 169 27.53 -7.21 -36.32
CA VAL A 169 28.39 -6.02 -36.36
C VAL A 169 27.76 -5.01 -37.31
N ASN A 170 27.46 -3.81 -36.78
CA ASN A 170 26.95 -2.70 -37.57
C ASN A 170 27.92 -1.53 -37.48
N ILE A 171 28.44 -1.09 -38.63
CA ILE A 171 29.36 0.05 -38.73
C ILE A 171 28.55 1.23 -39.25
N GLY A 172 28.12 2.09 -38.32
CA GLY A 172 27.43 3.34 -38.63
C GLY A 172 28.38 4.51 -38.68
N LYS A 173 27.87 5.68 -39.09
CA LYS A 173 28.61 6.96 -39.05
C LYS A 173 29.06 7.34 -37.63
N ASP A 174 28.37 6.83 -36.61
CA ASP A 174 28.65 7.07 -35.20
C ASP A 174 29.57 6.00 -34.56
N GLY A 175 30.19 5.14 -35.39
CA GLY A 175 31.11 4.09 -34.96
C GLY A 175 30.54 2.67 -35.07
N ALA A 176 31.40 1.71 -34.75
CA ALA A 176 31.05 0.29 -34.78
C ALA A 176 30.25 -0.11 -33.54
N ARG A 177 29.14 -0.82 -33.74
CA ARG A 177 28.33 -1.44 -32.69
C ARG A 177 28.34 -2.95 -32.88
N VAL A 178 28.58 -3.66 -31.79
CA VAL A 178 28.57 -5.13 -31.74
C VAL A 178 27.42 -5.59 -30.87
N LYS A 179 26.57 -6.47 -31.40
CA LYS A 179 25.50 -7.15 -30.66
C LYS A 179 25.77 -8.66 -30.69
N ILE A 180 25.86 -9.27 -29.52
CA ILE A 180 26.11 -10.71 -29.37
C ILE A 180 24.84 -11.35 -28.82
N LYS A 181 24.39 -12.43 -29.48
CA LYS A 181 23.33 -13.32 -29.01
C LYS A 181 23.98 -14.61 -28.53
N THR A 182 23.70 -15.00 -27.29
CA THR A 182 24.15 -16.28 -26.72
C THR A 182 23.05 -17.32 -26.82
N LYS A 183 23.42 -18.61 -26.83
CA LYS A 183 22.47 -19.73 -26.81
C LYS A 183 21.69 -19.80 -25.49
#